data_AF-A0A3B9LRZ2-F1
#
_entry.id   AF-A0A3B9LRZ2-F1
#
_cell.length_a   1.000
_cell.length_b   1.000
_cell.length_c   1.000
_cell.angle_alpha   90.00
_cell.angle_beta   90.00
_cell.angle_gamma   90.00
#
_symmetry.space_group_name_H-M   'P 1'
#
loop_
_entity.id
_entity.type
_entity.pdbx_description
1 polymer ?
#
loop_
_entity_poly.entity_id
_entity_poly.type
_entity_poly.pdbx_seq_one_letter_code
_entity_poly.pdbx_strand_id
1 'polypeptide(L)'
;MPAQHQRKPGLESKLEPRPRYGAPHYKGSRKLNHKVALITGGDSGIGRAVAIYSATKGAIHAFTKSLAQNLVEKGIRVYCVASGPVWTPLNPSDKAAKDAAEFGADTPMQRPVQPEEIAPAFVYFASEVDSSYVTGEVLTLLGGDTTAG
;
A
#
# COMPACT_ATOMS: atom_id res chain seq x y z
N MET A 1 -11.75 -13.79 4.11
CA MET A 1 -11.09 -13.93 5.43
C MET A 1 -12.10 -14.49 6.45
N PRO A 2 -11.69 -15.13 7.56
CA PRO A 2 -12.66 -15.53 8.60
C PRO A 2 -13.20 -14.30 9.36
N ALA A 3 -14.43 -14.39 9.83
CA ALA A 3 -15.09 -13.30 10.55
C ALA A 3 -14.43 -13.05 11.92
N GLN A 4 -14.01 -11.82 12.17
CA GLN A 4 -13.32 -11.42 13.41
C GLN A 4 -13.44 -9.92 13.67
N HIS A 5 -13.46 -9.51 14.94
CA HIS A 5 -13.51 -8.09 15.35
C HIS A 5 -12.59 -7.84 16.55
N GLN A 6 -11.96 -6.67 16.61
CA GLN A 6 -11.06 -6.25 17.70
C GLN A 6 -11.39 -4.83 18.20
N ARG A 7 -11.11 -4.53 19.47
CA ARG A 7 -11.12 -3.14 19.95
C ARG A 7 -9.87 -2.41 19.48
N LYS A 8 -10.01 -1.14 19.08
CA LYS A 8 -8.89 -0.25 18.73
C LYS A 8 -7.89 -0.13 19.89
N PRO A 9 -6.57 -0.02 19.62
CA PRO A 9 -5.91 0.14 18.32
C PRO A 9 -5.76 -1.15 17.48
N GLY A 10 -6.35 -2.28 17.88
CA GLY A 10 -6.16 -3.56 17.18
C GLY A 10 -4.79 -4.17 17.44
N LEU A 11 -4.72 -5.49 17.60
CA LEU A 11 -3.46 -6.20 17.80
C LEU A 11 -3.23 -7.19 16.67
N GLU A 12 -2.10 -7.03 16.00
CA GLU A 12 -1.68 -7.89 14.89
C GLU A 12 -1.60 -9.36 15.30
N SER A 13 -1.07 -9.63 16.50
CA SER A 13 -0.92 -10.98 17.04
C SER A 13 -2.24 -11.75 17.19
N LYS A 14 -3.38 -11.04 17.19
CA LYS A 14 -4.73 -11.57 17.37
C LYS A 14 -5.52 -11.73 16.06
N LEU A 15 -4.88 -11.53 14.91
CA LEU A 15 -5.49 -11.72 13.59
C LEU A 15 -5.42 -13.16 13.10
N GLU A 16 -6.47 -13.60 12.41
CA GLU A 16 -6.48 -14.88 11.69
C GLU A 16 -6.99 -14.71 10.25
N PRO A 17 -6.20 -15.02 9.20
CA PRO A 17 -4.77 -15.23 9.26
C PRO A 17 -4.04 -13.95 9.66
N ARG A 18 -2.87 -14.10 10.29
CA ARG A 18 -1.99 -12.97 10.57
C ARG A 18 -1.53 -12.33 9.25
N PRO A 19 -1.46 -10.99 9.17
CA PRO A 19 -0.87 -10.32 8.03
C PRO A 19 0.56 -10.82 7.82
N ARG A 20 0.90 -11.12 6.58
CA ARG A 20 2.22 -11.64 6.24
C ARG A 20 3.15 -10.47 5.93
N TYR A 21 4.03 -10.14 6.87
CA TYR A 21 5.09 -9.14 6.72
C TYR A 21 6.47 -9.75 6.48
N GLY A 22 6.69 -10.96 7.04
CA GLY A 22 8.01 -11.59 7.07
C GLY A 22 8.54 -12.03 5.70
N ALA A 23 7.67 -12.12 4.68
CA ALA A 23 8.01 -12.47 3.31
C ALA A 23 9.08 -13.59 3.23
N PRO A 24 8.85 -14.79 3.82
CA PRO A 24 9.91 -15.78 4.06
C PRO A 24 10.56 -16.32 2.78
N HIS A 25 9.89 -16.16 1.63
CA HIS A 25 10.40 -16.53 0.32
C HIS A 25 11.12 -15.38 -0.40
N TYR A 26 11.06 -14.16 0.14
CA TYR A 26 11.74 -12.99 -0.39
C TYR A 26 13.22 -13.01 -0.03
N LYS A 27 14.08 -13.00 -1.06
CA LYS A 27 15.54 -12.93 -0.89
C LYS A 27 16.01 -11.51 -1.16
N GLY A 28 16.35 -10.79 -0.10
CA GLY A 28 16.94 -9.45 -0.20
C GLY A 28 18.26 -9.47 -0.97
N SER A 29 18.41 -8.54 -1.91
CA SER A 29 19.60 -8.39 -2.76
C SER A 29 20.34 -7.08 -2.52
N ARG A 30 20.15 -6.46 -1.34
CA ARG A 30 20.78 -5.20 -0.91
C ARG A 30 20.50 -3.99 -1.83
N LYS A 31 19.45 -4.09 -2.64
CA LYS A 31 18.99 -3.03 -3.56
C LYS A 31 18.74 -1.68 -2.89
N LEU A 32 18.49 -1.68 -1.57
CA LEU A 32 18.09 -0.50 -0.80
C LEU A 32 19.20 0.06 0.11
N ASN A 33 20.44 -0.41 -0.02
CA ASN A 33 21.53 0.08 0.81
C ASN A 33 21.70 1.61 0.66
N HIS A 34 21.76 2.32 1.79
CA HIS A 34 21.93 3.78 1.88
C HIS A 34 20.80 4.61 1.25
N LYS A 35 19.61 4.04 1.08
CA LYS A 35 18.43 4.75 0.57
C LYS A 35 17.49 5.14 1.73
N VAL A 36 16.82 6.28 1.58
CA VAL A 36 15.78 6.77 2.50
C VAL A 36 14.45 6.74 1.75
N ALA A 37 13.40 6.18 2.36
CA ALA A 37 12.06 6.14 1.81
C ALA A 37 11.09 6.88 2.75
N LEU A 38 10.18 7.66 2.17
CA LEU A 38 9.05 8.28 2.89
C LEU A 38 7.77 7.55 2.48
N ILE A 39 7.07 6.97 3.45
CA ILE A 39 5.83 6.21 3.24
C ILE A 39 4.71 6.93 4.01
N THR A 40 3.58 7.20 3.34
CA THR A 40 2.42 7.87 3.96
C THR A 40 1.22 6.92 3.98
N GLY A 41 0.32 7.06 4.96
CA GLY A 41 -0.91 6.26 5.07
C GLY A 41 -0.79 4.92 5.81
N GLY A 42 0.12 4.82 6.79
CA GLY A 42 0.33 3.60 7.58
C GLY A 42 -0.65 3.39 8.75
N ASP A 43 -1.62 4.28 8.96
CA ASP A 43 -2.29 4.40 10.26
C ASP A 43 -3.84 4.35 10.28
N SER A 44 -4.64 4.73 9.26
CA SER A 44 -6.09 4.36 9.21
C SER A 44 -6.99 4.83 8.03
N GLY A 45 -8.07 4.06 7.74
CA GLY A 45 -9.50 4.45 7.67
C GLY A 45 -10.12 5.14 6.42
N ILE A 46 -11.30 4.66 5.95
CA ILE A 46 -12.19 5.30 4.93
C ILE A 46 -13.64 5.34 5.48
N GLY A 47 -14.37 6.46 5.34
CA GLY A 47 -15.85 6.40 5.42
C GLY A 47 -16.66 7.65 5.78
N ARG A 48 -16.50 8.79 5.07
CA ARG A 48 -17.60 9.79 4.89
C ARG A 48 -17.40 10.74 3.69
N ALA A 49 -16.35 10.52 2.91
CA ALA A 49 -15.60 11.59 2.28
C ALA A 49 -15.21 11.22 0.85
N VAL A 50 -15.98 10.44 0.08
CA VAL A 50 -15.49 9.85 -1.20
C VAL A 50 -14.88 10.90 -2.14
N ALA A 51 -15.50 12.08 -2.32
CA ALA A 51 -14.89 13.16 -3.10
C ALA A 51 -13.64 13.78 -2.44
N ILE A 52 -13.64 14.00 -1.13
CA ILE A 52 -12.49 14.55 -0.38
C ILE A 52 -11.35 13.53 -0.29
N TYR A 53 -11.66 12.25 -0.19
CA TYR A 53 -10.74 11.12 -0.12
C TYR A 53 -10.14 10.86 -1.51
N SER A 54 -10.96 10.81 -2.56
CA SER A 54 -10.47 10.80 -3.93
C SER A 54 -9.66 12.06 -4.26
N ALA A 55 -10.04 13.24 -3.74
CA ALA A 55 -9.25 14.45 -3.87
C ALA A 55 -7.91 14.37 -3.12
N THR A 56 -7.84 13.77 -1.93
CA THR A 56 -6.57 13.60 -1.21
C THR A 56 -5.68 12.54 -1.88
N LYS A 57 -6.24 11.45 -2.42
CA LYS A 57 -5.48 10.47 -3.21
C LYS A 57 -4.99 11.05 -4.54
N GLY A 58 -5.85 11.76 -5.26
CA GLY A 58 -5.48 12.52 -6.46
C GLY A 58 -4.44 13.60 -6.17
N ALA A 59 -4.53 14.29 -5.02
CA ALA A 59 -3.53 15.26 -4.58
C ALA A 59 -2.18 14.60 -4.31
N ILE A 60 -2.14 13.39 -3.73
CA ILE A 60 -0.89 12.63 -3.55
C ILE A 60 -0.31 12.26 -4.92
N HIS A 61 -1.13 11.85 -5.89
CA HIS A 61 -0.66 11.54 -7.24
C HIS A 61 -0.07 12.79 -7.93
N ALA A 62 -0.78 13.92 -7.87
CA ALA A 62 -0.32 15.19 -8.41
C ALA A 62 0.94 15.70 -7.69
N PHE A 63 0.99 15.59 -6.37
CA PHE A 63 2.14 15.94 -5.55
C PHE A 63 3.36 15.09 -5.90
N THR A 64 3.19 13.77 -6.05
CA THR A 64 4.26 12.84 -6.46
C THR A 64 4.86 13.26 -7.80
N LYS A 65 4.01 13.55 -8.80
CA LYS A 65 4.45 13.98 -10.14
C LYS A 65 5.13 15.33 -10.12
N SER A 66 4.55 16.31 -9.44
CA SER A 66 5.12 17.65 -9.32
C SER A 66 6.47 17.63 -8.58
N LEU A 67 6.55 16.91 -7.47
CA LEU A 67 7.78 16.82 -6.68
C LEU A 67 8.87 16.07 -7.45
N ALA A 68 8.52 15.01 -8.20
CA ALA A 68 9.47 14.32 -9.08
C ALA A 68 10.13 15.28 -10.07
N GLN A 69 9.35 16.13 -10.74
CA GLN A 69 9.88 17.13 -11.67
C GLN A 69 10.78 18.16 -10.98
N ASN A 70 10.40 18.62 -9.78
CA ASN A 70 11.19 19.61 -9.03
C ASN A 70 12.51 19.05 -8.47
N LEU A 71 12.62 17.73 -8.30
CA LEU A 71 13.75 17.10 -7.63
C LEU A 71 14.65 16.28 -8.57
N VAL A 72 14.25 16.06 -9.83
CA VAL A 72 15.02 15.22 -10.78
C VAL A 72 16.43 15.77 -11.04
N GLU A 73 16.59 17.09 -11.16
CA GLU A 73 17.91 17.72 -11.35
C GLU A 73 18.84 17.55 -10.14
N LYS A 74 18.26 17.27 -8.95
CA LYS A 74 19.01 16.96 -7.73
C LYS A 74 19.34 15.46 -7.60
N GLY A 75 19.02 14.65 -8.60
CA GLY A 75 19.22 13.20 -8.57
C GLY A 75 18.28 12.47 -7.60
N ILE A 76 17.16 13.09 -7.20
CA ILE A 76 16.19 12.50 -6.29
C ILE A 76 14.97 12.02 -7.08
N ARG A 77 14.62 10.74 -6.90
CA ARG A 77 13.46 10.10 -7.52
C ARG A 77 12.30 10.04 -6.53
N VAL A 78 11.07 10.24 -7.00
CA VAL A 78 9.85 10.29 -6.16
C VAL A 78 8.82 9.31 -6.72
N TYR A 79 8.14 8.56 -5.85
CA TYR A 79 7.21 7.50 -6.24
C TYR A 79 5.99 7.46 -5.33
N CYS A 80 4.90 6.87 -5.84
CA CYS A 80 3.73 6.51 -5.08
C CYS A 80 3.39 5.03 -5.31
N VAL A 81 3.01 4.32 -4.24
CA VAL A 81 2.42 2.99 -4.32
C VAL A 81 0.98 3.10 -3.85
N ALA A 82 0.04 2.82 -4.74
CA ALA A 82 -1.39 2.91 -4.50
C ALA A 82 -2.00 1.50 -4.50
N SER A 83 -2.19 0.93 -3.31
CA SER A 83 -2.79 -0.40 -3.17
C SER A 83 -4.30 -0.35 -3.02
N GLY A 84 -4.96 -1.42 -3.46
CA GLY A 84 -6.34 -1.72 -3.12
C GLY A 84 -6.48 -2.22 -1.67
N PRO A 85 -7.44 -3.10 -1.37
CA PRO A 85 -7.72 -3.55 -0.02
C PRO A 85 -6.56 -4.35 0.58
N VAL A 86 -5.80 -3.74 1.50
CA VAL A 86 -4.68 -4.37 2.22
C VAL A 86 -5.17 -5.03 3.51
N TRP A 87 -4.78 -6.28 3.75
CA TRP A 87 -5.08 -6.97 5.00
C TRP A 87 -4.15 -6.51 6.12
N THR A 88 -4.70 -5.80 7.11
CA THR A 88 -3.96 -5.22 8.24
C THR A 88 -4.75 -5.35 9.56
N PRO A 89 -4.13 -5.10 10.72
CA PRO A 89 -4.84 -5.11 12.02
C PRO A 89 -5.96 -4.09 12.15
N LEU A 90 -5.96 -3.06 11.30
CA LEU A 90 -7.00 -2.05 11.29
C LEU A 90 -8.33 -2.62 10.80
N ASN A 91 -8.32 -3.54 9.85
CA ASN A 91 -9.53 -4.07 9.22
C ASN A 91 -10.55 -4.62 10.23
N PRO A 92 -10.21 -5.57 11.12
CA PRO A 92 -11.15 -6.03 12.14
C PRO A 92 -11.35 -5.04 13.30
N SER A 93 -10.51 -4.01 13.41
CA SER A 93 -10.61 -3.00 14.47
C SER A 93 -11.57 -1.86 14.13
N ASP A 94 -11.73 -1.61 12.83
CA ASP A 94 -12.61 -0.58 12.27
C ASP A 94 -13.93 -1.14 11.74
N LYS A 95 -13.99 -2.43 11.40
CA LYS A 95 -15.15 -3.05 10.75
C LYS A 95 -15.85 -4.08 11.63
N ALA A 96 -17.14 -4.29 11.38
CA ALA A 96 -17.86 -5.42 11.95
C ALA A 96 -17.26 -6.74 11.45
N ALA A 97 -17.41 -7.80 12.24
CA ALA A 97 -16.77 -9.09 11.95
C ALA A 97 -17.15 -9.67 10.57
N LYS A 98 -18.40 -9.45 10.13
CA LYS A 98 -18.87 -9.87 8.81
C LYS A 98 -18.18 -9.10 7.68
N ASP A 99 -18.09 -7.78 7.80
CA ASP A 99 -17.46 -6.92 6.80
C ASP A 99 -15.94 -7.16 6.70
N ALA A 100 -15.29 -7.53 7.81
CA ALA A 100 -13.89 -7.95 7.81
C ALA A 100 -13.69 -9.29 7.07
N ALA A 101 -14.67 -10.20 7.12
CA ALA A 101 -14.61 -11.50 6.44
C ALA A 101 -14.67 -11.35 4.92
N GLU A 102 -15.51 -10.44 4.43
CA GLU A 102 -15.76 -10.16 3.01
C GLU A 102 -14.74 -9.15 2.43
N PHE A 103 -13.81 -8.64 3.23
CA PHE A 103 -12.86 -7.62 2.82
C PHE A 103 -11.99 -8.06 1.63
N GLY A 104 -12.07 -7.31 0.52
CA GLY A 104 -11.33 -7.55 -0.72
C GLY A 104 -11.92 -8.64 -1.63
N ALA A 105 -13.04 -9.26 -1.25
CA ALA A 105 -13.74 -10.24 -2.09
C ALA A 105 -14.37 -9.62 -3.34
N ASP A 106 -14.56 -8.31 -3.37
CA ASP A 106 -15.07 -7.52 -4.49
C ASP A 106 -14.03 -7.24 -5.59
N THR A 107 -12.73 -7.41 -5.28
CA THR A 107 -11.67 -7.26 -6.28
C THR A 107 -11.72 -8.38 -7.32
N PRO A 108 -11.25 -8.18 -8.57
CA PRO A 108 -11.17 -9.26 -9.56
C PRO A 108 -10.35 -10.48 -9.11
N MET A 109 -9.32 -10.28 -8.26
CA MET A 109 -8.54 -11.36 -7.64
C MET A 109 -9.23 -12.00 -6.42
N GLN A 110 -10.41 -11.52 -6.03
CA GLN A 110 -11.31 -12.07 -5.00
C GLN A 110 -10.64 -12.23 -3.62
N ARG A 111 -9.64 -11.41 -3.34
CA ARG A 111 -8.93 -11.41 -2.06
C ARG A 111 -8.26 -10.06 -1.79
N PRO A 112 -8.04 -9.72 -0.51
CA PRO A 112 -7.18 -8.59 -0.18
C PRO A 112 -5.72 -8.93 -0.48
N VAL A 113 -4.92 -7.87 -0.67
CA VAL A 113 -3.46 -7.98 -0.80
C VAL A 113 -2.83 -8.12 0.58
N GLN A 114 -1.82 -9.00 0.70
CA GLN A 114 -1.00 -9.11 1.90
C GLN A 114 0.13 -8.07 1.88
N PRO A 115 0.57 -7.55 3.03
CA PRO A 115 1.66 -6.56 3.07
C PRO A 115 2.95 -7.00 2.36
N GLU A 116 3.33 -8.28 2.46
CA GLU A 116 4.48 -8.85 1.74
C GLU A 116 4.37 -8.78 0.21
N GLU A 117 3.16 -8.68 -0.35
CA GLU A 117 2.94 -8.56 -1.79
C GLU A 117 3.11 -7.10 -2.27
N ILE A 118 3.06 -6.13 -1.34
CA ILE A 118 3.30 -4.71 -1.60
C ILE A 118 4.78 -4.37 -1.44
N ALA A 119 5.48 -5.00 -0.48
CA ALA A 119 6.89 -4.73 -0.20
C ALA A 119 7.82 -4.74 -1.45
N PRO A 120 7.67 -5.66 -2.42
CA PRO A 120 8.48 -5.66 -3.64
C PRO A 120 8.37 -4.38 -4.49
N ALA A 121 7.22 -3.68 -4.46
CA ALA A 121 7.04 -2.40 -5.16
C ALA A 121 8.01 -1.33 -4.64
N PHE A 122 8.14 -1.23 -3.31
CA PHE A 122 9.09 -0.30 -2.69
C PHE A 122 10.54 -0.68 -3.01
N VAL A 123 10.83 -1.98 -3.07
CA VAL A 123 12.17 -2.45 -3.43
C VAL A 123 12.51 -2.10 -4.88
N TYR A 124 11.58 -2.32 -5.81
CA TYR A 124 11.72 -1.91 -7.21
C TYR A 124 12.05 -0.41 -7.31
N PHE A 125 11.27 0.44 -6.65
CA PHE A 125 11.44 1.89 -6.73
C PHE A 125 12.71 2.41 -6.08
N ALA A 126 13.15 1.86 -4.96
CA ALA A 126 14.37 2.34 -4.33
C ALA A 126 15.66 1.70 -4.90
N SER A 127 15.54 0.67 -5.76
CA SER A 127 16.64 0.07 -6.51
C SER A 127 17.07 0.91 -7.71
N GLU A 128 18.35 1.29 -7.77
CA GLU A 128 18.90 2.00 -8.95
C GLU A 128 18.88 1.12 -10.21
N VAL A 129 19.24 -0.16 -10.08
CA VAL A 129 19.33 -1.05 -11.24
C VAL A 129 17.97 -1.38 -11.85
N ASP A 130 16.89 -1.31 -11.06
CA ASP A 130 15.55 -1.63 -11.55
C ASP A 130 14.75 -0.40 -12.01
N SER A 131 15.03 0.78 -11.45
CA SER A 131 14.18 1.97 -11.67
C SER A 131 14.93 3.31 -11.75
N SER A 132 16.24 3.31 -12.04
CA SER A 132 17.04 4.54 -12.22
C SER A 132 16.47 5.53 -13.24
N TYR A 133 15.73 5.07 -14.24
CA TYR A 133 15.09 5.92 -15.26
C TYR A 133 13.58 6.16 -15.04
N VAL A 134 13.09 5.88 -13.83
CA VAL A 134 11.67 6.05 -13.47
C VAL A 134 11.59 7.10 -12.36
N THR A 135 10.69 8.07 -12.44
CA THR A 135 10.37 9.00 -11.34
C THR A 135 9.00 9.64 -11.61
N GLY A 136 8.26 9.99 -10.56
CA GLY A 136 6.88 10.51 -10.66
C GLY A 136 5.82 9.44 -10.90
N GLU A 137 6.22 8.16 -10.87
CA GLU A 137 5.33 7.03 -11.17
C GLU A 137 4.42 6.68 -9.99
N VAL A 138 3.20 6.23 -10.31
CA VAL A 138 2.22 5.74 -9.34
C VAL A 138 1.95 4.27 -9.64
N LEU A 139 2.58 3.37 -8.90
CA LEU A 139 2.37 1.94 -9.07
C LEU A 139 1.09 1.51 -8.34
N THR A 140 0.11 1.06 -9.10
CA THR A 140 -1.17 0.59 -8.57
C THR A 140 -1.17 -0.93 -8.34
N LEU A 141 -1.68 -1.36 -7.17
CA LEU A 141 -1.78 -2.77 -6.76
C LEU A 141 -3.23 -3.07 -6.36
N LEU A 142 -4.12 -3.19 -7.34
CA LEU A 142 -5.58 -3.15 -7.12
C LEU A 142 -6.28 -4.51 -7.21
N GLY A 143 -5.52 -5.61 -7.17
CA GLY A 143 -6.14 -6.95 -7.22
C GLY A 143 -6.88 -7.22 -8.53
N GLY A 144 -6.36 -6.70 -9.66
CA GLY A 144 -6.93 -6.89 -11.01
C GLY A 144 -7.94 -5.83 -11.44
N ASP A 145 -8.30 -4.88 -10.57
CA ASP A 145 -9.06 -3.69 -10.98
C ASP A 145 -8.18 -2.78 -11.86
N THR A 146 -8.79 -2.17 -12.87
CA THR A 146 -8.14 -1.29 -13.85
C THR A 146 -8.55 0.17 -13.68
N THR A 147 -9.55 0.46 -12.85
CA THR A 147 -9.93 1.83 -12.53
C THR A 147 -8.92 2.41 -11.54
N ALA A 148 -8.13 3.39 -12.00
CA ALA A 148 -7.18 4.09 -11.14
C ALA A 148 -7.94 4.85 -10.03
N GLY A 149 -7.55 4.61 -8.78
CA GLY A 149 -8.08 5.34 -7.61
C GLY A 149 -7.56 6.75 -7.47
#